data_AF-A0A2G9LPL7-F1
#
_entry.id   AF-A0A2G9LPL7-F1
#
_cell.length_a   1.000
_cell.length_b   1.000
_cell.length_c   1.000
_cell.angle_alpha   90.00
_cell.angle_beta   90.00
_cell.angle_gamma   90.00
#
_symmetry.space_group_name_H-M   'P 1'
#
loop_
_entity.id
_entity.type
_entity.pdbx_description
1 polymer ?
#
loop_
_entity_poly.entity_id
_entity_poly.type
_entity_poly.pdbx_seq_one_letter_code
_entity_poly.pdbx_strand_id
1 'polypeptide(L)'
;MENIQNLKTTHDKVIDEAKKTLIEISNKFKKEEFAIGKALLNGMKAEEYNKRNEEILFKCLKCGGNMAIRKGPYGNFAGCSNYPNCKWKVKLPQGNLKIDKECNDCGAKKILVFINKKKMTFCPNPECAGKKK
;
A
#
# COMPACT_ATOMS: atom_id res chain seq x y z
N MET A 1 37.34 -5.09 22.65
CA MET A 1 37.56 -6.32 23.44
C MET A 1 39.03 -6.70 23.51
N GLU A 2 39.83 -6.48 22.46
CA GLU A 2 41.29 -6.77 22.45
C GLU A 2 42.12 -6.01 23.51
N ASN A 3 41.68 -4.83 23.94
CA ASN A 3 42.42 -4.03 24.94
C ASN A 3 42.22 -4.48 26.39
N ILE A 4 41.13 -5.20 26.71
CA ILE A 4 40.91 -5.77 28.07
C ILE A 4 41.80 -7.01 28.24
N GLN A 5 41.87 -7.87 27.21
CA GLN A 5 42.76 -9.04 27.19
C GLN A 5 44.24 -8.67 27.30
N ASN A 6 44.62 -7.48 26.81
CA ASN A 6 45.99 -6.96 26.87
C ASN A 6 46.24 -5.99 28.06
N LEU A 7 45.35 -5.94 29.07
CA LEU A 7 45.46 -5.09 30.28
C LEU A 7 45.57 -3.56 30.01
N LYS A 8 45.21 -3.09 28.81
CA LYS A 8 45.28 -1.67 28.42
C LYS A 8 44.06 -0.85 28.89
N THR A 9 43.00 -1.50 29.38
CA THR A 9 41.83 -0.84 29.98
C THR A 9 41.10 -1.81 30.94
N THR A 10 40.27 -1.29 31.84
CA THR A 10 39.50 -2.09 32.80
C THR A 10 38.08 -2.35 32.30
N HIS A 11 37.46 -3.44 32.75
CA HIS A 11 36.09 -3.81 32.40
C HIS A 11 35.09 -2.67 32.72
N ASP A 12 35.24 -2.03 33.87
CA ASP A 12 34.36 -0.94 34.29
C ASP A 12 34.50 0.30 33.41
N LYS A 13 35.72 0.65 32.98
CA LYS A 13 35.95 1.76 32.05
C LYS A 13 35.26 1.51 30.71
N VAL A 14 35.30 0.27 30.22
CA VAL A 14 34.64 -0.10 28.96
C VAL A 14 33.10 -0.04 29.10
N ILE A 15 32.55 -0.43 30.24
CA ILE A 15 31.11 -0.31 30.51
C ILE A 15 30.68 1.15 30.56
N ASP A 16 31.44 2.01 31.23
CA ASP A 16 31.08 3.42 31.38
C ASP A 16 31.18 4.18 30.05
N GLU A 17 32.18 3.89 29.22
CA GLU A 17 32.28 4.41 27.86
C GLU A 17 31.10 3.96 26.98
N ALA A 18 30.71 2.68 27.08
CA ALA A 18 29.57 2.15 26.34
C ALA A 18 28.26 2.83 26.77
N LYS A 19 28.01 2.99 28.08
CA LYS A 19 26.85 3.71 28.61
C LYS A 19 26.79 5.15 28.09
N LYS A 20 27.92 5.86 28.15
CA LYS A 20 28.01 7.24 27.67
C LYS A 20 27.65 7.33 26.18
N THR A 21 28.20 6.43 25.38
CA THR A 21 27.93 6.34 23.94
C THR A 21 26.44 6.10 23.67
N LEU A 22 25.83 5.15 24.39
CA LEU A 22 24.40 4.84 24.25
C LEU A 22 23.50 6.03 24.63
N ILE A 23 23.85 6.75 25.68
CA ILE A 23 23.12 7.96 26.10
C ILE A 23 23.21 9.04 25.03
N GLU A 24 24.39 9.27 24.47
CA GLU A 24 24.59 10.25 23.39
C GLU A 24 23.78 9.90 22.15
N ILE A 25 23.80 8.64 21.71
CA ILE A 25 23.00 8.16 20.58
C ILE A 25 21.51 8.31 20.88
N SER A 26 21.06 7.90 22.07
CA SER A 26 19.65 8.00 22.47
C SER A 26 19.17 9.45 22.46
N ASN A 27 19.98 10.38 22.97
CA ASN A 27 19.66 11.81 22.98
C ASN A 27 19.62 12.40 21.56
N LYS A 28 20.52 11.99 20.67
CA LYS A 28 20.46 12.39 19.25
C LYS A 28 19.19 11.86 18.58
N PHE A 29 18.85 10.59 18.80
CA PHE A 29 17.64 9.99 18.24
C PHE A 29 16.36 10.69 18.74
N LYS A 30 16.26 10.99 20.04
CA LYS A 30 15.11 11.75 20.60
C LYS A 30 14.93 13.13 19.98
N LYS A 31 16.03 13.84 19.69
CA LYS A 31 15.95 15.17 19.04
C LYS A 31 15.41 15.09 17.61
N GLU A 32 15.67 14.00 16.90
CA GLU A 32 15.29 13.81 15.50
C GLU A 32 14.06 12.91 15.31
N GLU A 33 13.47 12.41 16.39
CA GLU A 33 12.39 11.41 16.39
C GLU A 33 11.25 11.77 15.42
N PHE A 34 10.80 13.02 15.46
CA PHE A 34 9.73 13.49 14.59
C PHE A 34 10.12 13.52 13.10
N ALA A 35 11.34 13.97 12.78
CA ALA A 35 11.81 14.05 11.40
C ALA A 35 12.00 12.66 10.81
N ILE A 36 12.59 11.74 11.58
CA ILE A 36 12.75 10.32 11.24
C ILE A 36 11.37 9.70 11.01
N GLY A 37 10.43 9.88 11.94
CA GLY A 37 9.07 9.36 11.83
C GLY A 37 8.33 9.89 10.59
N LYS A 38 8.46 11.18 10.29
CA LYS A 38 7.87 11.80 9.08
C LYS A 38 8.48 11.22 7.80
N ALA A 39 9.79 11.03 7.75
CA ALA A 39 10.47 10.43 6.60
C ALA A 39 10.02 8.98 6.36
N LEU A 40 9.96 8.17 7.43
CA LEU A 40 9.46 6.80 7.38
C LEU A 40 8.00 6.75 6.89
N LEU A 41 7.13 7.59 7.46
CA LEU A 41 5.72 7.67 7.05
C LEU A 41 5.58 8.04 5.57
N ASN A 42 6.39 8.97 5.07
CA ASN A 42 6.37 9.36 3.67
C ASN A 42 6.85 8.23 2.75
N GLY A 43 7.90 7.50 3.14
CA GLY A 43 8.37 6.31 2.43
C GLY A 43 7.29 5.22 2.36
N MET A 44 6.67 4.89 3.50
CA MET A 44 5.58 3.92 3.57
C MET A 44 4.37 4.35 2.73
N LYS A 45 3.99 5.63 2.79
CA LYS A 45 2.90 6.17 1.98
C LYS A 45 3.21 6.17 0.49
N ALA A 46 4.47 6.36 0.08
CA ALA A 46 4.88 6.30 -1.32
C ALA A 46 4.72 4.87 -1.88
N GLU A 47 5.12 3.84 -1.13
CA GLU A 47 4.90 2.44 -1.51
C GLU A 47 3.40 2.10 -1.61
N GLU A 48 2.60 2.50 -0.63
CA GLU A 48 1.14 2.34 -0.67
C GLU A 48 0.48 3.16 -1.79
N TYR A 49 0.99 4.34 -2.11
CA TYR A 49 0.49 5.18 -3.19
C TYR A 49 0.78 4.54 -4.56
N ASN A 50 2.00 4.04 -4.75
CA ASN A 50 2.38 3.33 -5.97
C ASN A 50 1.54 2.06 -6.15
N LYS A 51 1.37 1.26 -5.09
CA LYS A 51 0.49 0.08 -5.12
C LYS A 51 -0.96 0.43 -5.44
N ARG A 52 -1.51 1.49 -4.84
CA ARG A 52 -2.87 1.97 -5.15
C ARG A 52 -3.01 2.50 -6.58
N ASN A 53 -1.94 3.01 -7.19
CA ASN A 53 -1.94 3.44 -8.59
C ASN A 53 -1.83 2.27 -9.57
N GLU A 54 -1.13 1.21 -9.21
CA GLU A 54 -1.07 -0.02 -10.00
C GLU A 54 -2.43 -0.76 -10.02
N GLU A 55 -3.21 -0.62 -8.95
CA GLU A 55 -4.52 -1.25 -8.78
C GLU A 55 -5.71 -0.44 -9.34
N ILE A 56 -5.46 0.61 -10.13
CA ILE A 56 -6.54 1.42 -10.72
C ILE A 56 -7.25 0.61 -11.82
N LEU A 57 -8.55 0.41 -11.63
CA LEU A 57 -9.42 -0.22 -12.62
C LEU A 57 -9.88 0.76 -13.70
N PHE A 58 -10.38 1.94 -13.29
CA PHE A 58 -10.88 3.00 -14.17
C PHE A 58 -11.08 4.29 -13.35
N LYS A 59 -11.44 5.40 -14.02
CA LYS A 59 -11.79 6.66 -13.34
C LYS A 59 -13.26 6.65 -12.90
N CYS A 60 -13.51 7.18 -11.71
CA CYS A 60 -14.83 7.27 -11.13
C CYS A 60 -15.71 8.20 -11.97
N LEU A 61 -16.84 7.68 -12.44
CA LEU A 61 -17.77 8.42 -13.30
C LEU A 61 -18.45 9.60 -12.57
N LYS A 62 -18.39 9.65 -11.23
CA LYS A 62 -18.97 10.73 -10.43
C LYS A 62 -18.00 11.89 -10.14
N CYS A 63 -16.71 11.61 -9.95
CA CYS A 63 -15.76 12.63 -9.46
C CYS A 63 -14.36 12.56 -10.06
N GLY A 64 -14.13 11.67 -11.04
CA GLY A 64 -12.81 11.49 -11.67
C GLY A 64 -11.74 10.81 -10.81
N GLY A 65 -12.01 10.50 -9.53
CA GLY A 65 -11.09 9.77 -8.65
C GLY A 65 -10.78 8.36 -9.14
N ASN A 66 -9.75 7.72 -8.60
CA ASN A 66 -9.36 6.36 -9.00
C ASN A 66 -10.34 5.33 -8.44
N MET A 67 -10.77 4.37 -9.26
CA MET A 67 -11.55 3.21 -8.81
C MET A 67 -10.62 2.02 -8.61
N ALA A 68 -10.68 1.37 -7.45
CA ALA A 68 -9.87 0.19 -7.12
C ALA A 68 -10.73 -0.90 -6.47
N ILE A 69 -10.27 -2.15 -6.52
CA ILE A 69 -10.95 -3.29 -5.87
C ILE A 69 -10.89 -3.10 -4.36
N ARG A 70 -12.03 -3.19 -3.69
CA ARG A 70 -12.17 -3.16 -2.24
C ARG A 70 -13.05 -4.32 -1.78
N LYS A 71 -12.80 -4.80 -0.57
CA LYS A 71 -13.61 -5.85 0.07
C LYS A 71 -14.51 -5.20 1.13
N GLY A 72 -15.80 -5.47 1.05
CA GLY A 72 -16.80 -5.04 2.05
C GLY A 72 -17.51 -6.24 2.67
N PRO A 73 -18.45 -5.99 3.60
CA PRO A 73 -19.22 -7.05 4.26
C PRO A 73 -20.06 -7.88 3.26
N TYR A 74 -20.53 -7.24 2.18
CA TYR A 74 -21.29 -7.88 1.10
C TYR A 74 -20.42 -8.36 -0.06
N GLY A 75 -19.10 -8.45 0.17
CA GLY A 75 -18.14 -8.91 -0.82
C GLY A 75 -17.44 -7.79 -1.60
N ASN A 76 -16.89 -8.15 -2.76
CA ASN A 76 -16.00 -7.28 -3.51
C ASN A 76 -16.74 -6.18 -4.29
N PHE A 77 -16.14 -4.99 -4.37
CA PHE A 77 -16.65 -3.86 -5.15
C PHE A 77 -15.50 -2.98 -5.65
N ALA A 78 -15.70 -2.27 -6.76
CA ALA A 78 -14.82 -1.18 -7.15
C ALA A 78 -15.25 0.06 -6.38
N GLY A 79 -14.38 0.62 -5.55
CA GLY A 79 -14.66 1.79 -4.72
C GLY A 79 -13.79 2.98 -5.10
N CYS A 80 -14.37 4.19 -5.04
CA CYS A 80 -13.65 5.42 -5.31
C CYS A 80 -12.58 5.71 -4.24
N SER A 81 -11.39 6.14 -4.69
CA SER A 81 -10.28 6.60 -3.82
C SER A 81 -10.67 7.78 -2.94
N ASN A 82 -11.62 8.60 -3.39
CA ASN A 82 -12.03 9.84 -2.71
C ASN A 82 -13.09 9.62 -1.62
N TYR A 83 -13.34 8.38 -1.18
CA TYR A 83 -14.12 8.11 0.02
C TYR A 83 -13.47 8.80 1.24
N PRO A 84 -14.23 9.44 2.16
CA PRO A 84 -15.69 9.42 2.30
C PRO A 84 -16.45 10.42 1.42
N ASN A 85 -15.76 11.37 0.78
CA ASN A 85 -16.39 12.44 -0.02
C ASN A 85 -17.09 11.90 -1.28
N CYS A 86 -16.57 10.83 -1.87
CA CYS A 86 -17.23 10.09 -2.93
C CYS A 86 -17.49 8.64 -2.51
N LYS A 87 -18.78 8.30 -2.33
CA LYS A 87 -19.25 6.95 -1.98
C LYS A 87 -19.65 6.11 -3.19
N TRP A 88 -19.37 6.58 -4.41
CA TRP A 88 -19.72 5.85 -5.63
C TRP A 88 -18.94 4.54 -5.72
N LYS A 89 -19.64 3.46 -6.08
CA LYS A 89 -19.12 2.10 -6.09
C LYS A 89 -19.80 1.27 -7.17
N VAL A 90 -19.08 0.27 -7.67
CA VAL A 90 -19.60 -0.71 -8.64
C VAL A 90 -19.45 -2.10 -8.04
N LYS A 91 -20.52 -2.90 -8.05
CA LYS A 91 -20.47 -4.29 -7.56
C LYS A 91 -19.53 -5.11 -8.44
N LEU A 92 -18.71 -5.95 -7.82
CA LEU A 92 -17.85 -6.90 -8.52
C LEU A 92 -18.27 -8.35 -8.19
N PRO A 93 -17.96 -9.31 -9.07
CA PRO A 93 -18.02 -10.74 -8.77
C PRO A 93 -17.30 -11.10 -7.47
N GLN A 94 -17.82 -12.15 -6.81
CA GLN A 94 -17.25 -12.67 -5.59
C GLN A 94 -16.12 -13.66 -5.87
N GLY A 95 -15.20 -13.79 -4.92
CA GLY A 95 -14.05 -14.69 -5.01
C GLY A 95 -12.71 -13.95 -5.13
N ASN A 96 -11.68 -14.68 -5.56
CA ASN A 96 -10.33 -14.15 -5.73
C ASN A 96 -10.24 -13.36 -7.05
N LEU A 97 -10.27 -12.04 -6.93
CA LEU A 97 -10.17 -11.13 -8.06
C LEU A 97 -8.71 -10.77 -8.33
N LYS A 98 -8.32 -10.77 -9.60
CA LYS A 98 -7.03 -10.25 -10.07
C LYS A 98 -7.27 -9.22 -11.17
N ILE A 99 -6.41 -8.21 -11.24
CA ILE A 99 -6.42 -7.28 -12.37
C ILE A 99 -5.81 -8.01 -13.57
N ASP A 100 -6.46 -7.85 -14.72
CA ASP A 100 -6.05 -8.41 -16.01
C ASP A 100 -5.73 -7.26 -16.98
N LYS A 101 -5.57 -7.58 -18.26
CA LYS A 101 -5.35 -6.59 -19.32
C LYS A 101 -6.44 -5.54 -19.44
N GLU A 102 -6.10 -4.45 -20.13
CA GLU A 102 -7.02 -3.36 -20.43
C GLU A 102 -8.18 -3.78 -21.34
N CYS A 103 -9.27 -3.05 -21.24
CA CYS A 103 -10.47 -3.23 -22.03
C CYS A 103 -10.37 -2.43 -23.33
N ASN A 104 -10.33 -3.13 -24.46
CA ASN A 104 -10.24 -2.51 -25.79
C ASN A 104 -11.35 -1.46 -26.06
N ASP A 105 -12.53 -1.60 -25.45
CA ASP A 105 -13.66 -0.69 -25.70
C ASP A 105 -13.65 0.59 -24.85
N CYS A 106 -12.96 0.62 -23.69
CA CYS A 106 -13.05 1.76 -22.77
C CYS A 106 -11.77 2.05 -21.97
N GLY A 107 -10.68 1.33 -22.20
CA GLY A 107 -9.40 1.49 -21.51
C GLY A 107 -9.37 1.03 -20.04
N ALA A 108 -10.51 0.65 -19.46
CA ALA A 108 -10.54 0.15 -18.08
C ALA A 108 -9.77 -1.17 -17.93
N LYS A 109 -9.02 -1.36 -16.85
CA LYS A 109 -8.41 -2.67 -16.55
C LYS A 109 -9.51 -3.68 -16.27
N LYS A 110 -9.49 -4.80 -16.99
CA LYS A 110 -10.43 -5.90 -16.76
C LYS A 110 -10.07 -6.62 -15.46
N ILE A 111 -11.03 -7.36 -14.93
CA ILE A 111 -10.86 -8.16 -13.73
C ILE A 111 -11.05 -9.63 -14.10
N LEU A 112 -10.15 -10.45 -13.59
CA LEU A 112 -10.13 -11.89 -13.70
C LEU A 112 -10.67 -12.50 -12.40
N VAL A 113 -11.58 -13.44 -12.53
CA VAL A 113 -12.11 -14.26 -11.43
C VAL A 113 -12.13 -15.73 -11.83
N PHE A 114 -11.93 -16.62 -10.85
CA PHE A 114 -12.10 -18.06 -11.05
C PHE A 114 -13.48 -18.48 -10.53
N ILE A 115 -14.33 -18.98 -11.43
CA ILE A 115 -15.65 -19.52 -11.12
C ILE A 115 -15.66 -20.99 -11.54
N ASN A 116 -15.93 -21.91 -10.61
CA ASN A 116 -15.94 -23.36 -10.86
C ASN A 116 -14.68 -23.87 -11.58
N LYS A 117 -13.49 -23.45 -11.11
CA LYS A 117 -12.17 -23.72 -11.72
C LYS A 117 -11.95 -23.16 -13.13
N LYS A 118 -12.93 -22.48 -13.73
CA LYS A 118 -12.79 -21.77 -15.01
C LYS A 118 -12.39 -20.32 -14.78
N LYS A 119 -11.45 -19.83 -15.58
CA LYS A 119 -11.02 -18.42 -15.57
C LYS A 119 -11.98 -17.59 -16.41
N MET A 120 -12.57 -16.56 -15.80
CA MET A 120 -13.46 -15.59 -16.45
C MET A 120 -12.88 -14.18 -16.30
N THR A 121 -12.92 -13.39 -17.37
CA THR A 121 -12.47 -11.99 -17.36
C THR A 121 -13.62 -11.06 -17.72
N PHE A 122 -13.82 -9.97 -16.98
CA PHE A 122 -14.92 -9.03 -17.17
C PHE A 122 -14.46 -7.57 -17.05
N CYS A 123 -15.14 -6.66 -17.76
CA CYS A 123 -14.89 -5.23 -17.66
C CYS A 123 -15.66 -4.62 -16.46
N PRO A 124 -15.00 -3.97 -15.50
CA PRO A 124 -15.66 -3.39 -14.34
C PRO A 124 -16.34 -2.03 -14.64
N ASN A 125 -15.99 -1.34 -15.73
CA ASN A 125 -16.60 -0.06 -16.09
C ASN A 125 -18.09 -0.23 -16.46
N PRO A 126 -19.04 0.43 -15.77
CA PRO A 126 -20.46 0.37 -16.11
C PRO A 126 -20.81 0.99 -17.46
N GLU A 127 -20.06 2.00 -17.90
CA GLU A 127 -20.31 2.73 -19.17
C GLU A 127 -19.58 2.10 -20.37
N CYS A 128 -18.99 0.91 -20.19
CA CYS A 128 -18.30 0.22 -21.27
C CYS A 128 -19.24 -0.12 -22.43
N ALA A 129 -18.92 0.34 -23.64
CA ALA A 129 -19.70 0.06 -24.85
C ALA A 129 -19.81 -1.45 -25.14
N GLY A 130 -18.77 -2.23 -24.81
CA GLY A 130 -18.76 -3.69 -24.96
C GLY A 130 -19.76 -4.44 -24.06
N LYS A 131 -20.41 -3.78 -23.10
CA LYS A 131 -21.53 -4.36 -22.31
C LYS A 131 -22.90 -4.17 -22.97
N LYS A 132 -23.02 -3.26 -23.93
CA LYS A 132 -24.28 -2.92 -24.61
C LYS A 132 -24.49 -3.67 -25.94
N LYS A 133 -23.67 -4.69 -26.22
CA LYS A 133 -23.77 -5.57 -27.39
C LYS A 133 -24.22 -6.96 -26.97
#